data_AF-A0A915C545-F1
#
_entry.id   AF-A0A915C545-F1
#
_cell.length_a   1.000
_cell.length_b   1.000
_cell.length_c   1.000
_cell.angle_alpha   90.00
_cell.angle_beta   90.00
_cell.angle_gamma   90.00
#
_symmetry.space_group_name_H-M   'P 1'
#
loop_
_entity.id
_entity.type
_entity.pdbx_description
1 polymer ?
#
loop_
_entity_poly.entity_id
_entity_poly.type
_entity_poly.pdbx_seq_one_letter_code
_entity_poly.pdbx_strand_id
1 'polypeptide(L)'
;MLPIRGGSLITSTRGWSLRRRMSHFVRRFVRRQQPFDLFAFFKLIVMLGAAATALFYYVTADWPVIVEDSKYGVLSGMDASRFVLDRMCSQVTNSCFVVFDTFDLIRNTAIRNLGTEGFDETVDAIVRLRPPEGVQRIIESDTRIWAVDHLWMPTSYGRVMVAAPFVTSSLELAERVNLKAKILCIGLGGGGISMFLASKFPKTHVTVVEIEPVVVLLAKRWFDVGGRDNHDVHTMNGITYIMESEERFDAVLIDACDVDVVLPCPAAEFLDEQLIETLSKKLLTPNGTLAVNILQLQSADKKLESVLKLFKRSFVSCIAVRMEEGNLLLICFNHTPPTREISLLRRRFGEVWYQLQSDDLAEITHLAFYS
;
A
#
# COMPACT_ATOMS: atom_id res chain seq x y z
N MET A 1 -31.63 -85.72 32.26
CA MET A 1 -31.45 -86.98 31.51
C MET A 1 -30.16 -86.91 30.74
N LEU A 2 -29.20 -87.76 31.12
CA LEU A 2 -28.02 -88.20 30.37
C LEU A 2 -28.47 -88.91 29.06
N PRO A 3 -27.64 -88.99 27.99
CA PRO A 3 -26.50 -89.92 28.04
C PRO A 3 -25.18 -89.46 27.39
N ILE A 4 -24.13 -90.05 27.97
CA ILE A 4 -22.74 -90.17 27.51
C ILE A 4 -22.58 -91.52 26.80
N ARG A 5 -21.68 -91.58 25.80
CA ARG A 5 -20.70 -92.68 25.50
C ARG A 5 -19.99 -92.28 24.19
N GLY A 6 -18.69 -92.41 23.95
CA GLY A 6 -17.49 -92.99 24.58
C GLY A 6 -16.48 -93.07 23.41
N GLY A 7 -15.28 -92.50 23.46
CA GLY A 7 -14.09 -93.07 24.07
C GLY A 7 -13.06 -93.48 22.99
N SER A 8 -11.88 -92.87 22.98
CA SER A 8 -10.58 -93.58 22.95
C SER A 8 -9.42 -92.58 22.93
N LEU A 9 -8.46 -92.83 23.83
CA LEU A 9 -7.17 -92.18 23.98
C LEU A 9 -6.12 -93.11 23.36
N ILE A 10 -5.22 -92.58 22.53
CA ILE A 10 -3.92 -93.21 22.26
C ILE A 10 -2.83 -92.14 22.46
N THR A 11 -1.84 -92.54 23.24
CA THR A 11 -0.71 -91.78 23.76
C THR A 11 0.51 -91.77 22.84
N SER A 12 1.20 -90.62 22.82
CA SER A 12 2.65 -90.40 22.71
C SER A 12 3.42 -90.85 21.45
N THR A 13 4.21 -89.96 20.84
CA THR A 13 5.67 -89.88 21.05
C THR A 13 6.29 -88.74 20.24
N ARG A 14 7.41 -88.22 20.77
CA ARG A 14 8.24 -87.10 20.32
C ARG A 14 9.02 -87.39 19.05
N GLY A 15 9.26 -86.30 18.30
CA GLY A 15 10.54 -86.02 17.65
C GLY A 15 10.72 -86.61 16.25
N TRP A 16 11.60 -85.99 15.45
CA TRP A 16 11.86 -86.19 14.01
C TRP A 16 10.91 -85.36 13.12
N SER A 17 11.30 -84.34 12.35
CA SER A 17 12.62 -83.82 11.98
C SER A 17 12.45 -82.36 11.50
N LEU A 18 12.97 -81.40 12.27
CA LEU A 18 13.00 -79.97 11.86
C LEU A 18 13.80 -79.78 10.54
N ARG A 19 14.74 -80.69 10.25
CA ARG A 19 15.53 -80.72 9.01
C ARG A 19 14.71 -81.02 7.73
N ARG A 20 13.61 -81.80 7.79
CA ARG A 20 12.77 -82.03 6.61
C ARG A 20 11.84 -80.86 6.29
N ARG A 21 11.44 -80.07 7.29
CA ARG A 21 10.61 -78.85 7.08
C ARG A 21 11.40 -77.70 6.46
N MET A 22 12.67 -77.51 6.85
CA MET A 22 13.53 -76.49 6.22
C MET A 22 13.85 -76.81 4.75
N SER A 23 14.11 -78.08 4.39
CA SER A 23 14.41 -78.42 2.98
C SER A 23 13.20 -78.30 2.06
N HIS A 24 11.98 -78.56 2.58
CA HIS A 24 10.73 -78.33 1.84
C HIS A 24 10.39 -76.84 1.70
N PHE A 25 10.70 -76.02 2.72
CA PHE A 25 10.46 -74.58 2.67
C PHE A 25 11.43 -73.87 1.71
N VAL A 26 12.72 -74.21 1.75
CA VAL A 26 13.73 -73.68 0.82
C VAL A 26 13.46 -74.15 -0.61
N ARG A 27 13.04 -75.42 -0.84
CA ARG A 27 12.63 -75.89 -2.18
C ARG A 27 11.34 -75.25 -2.70
N ARG A 28 10.43 -74.83 -1.82
CA ARG A 28 9.22 -74.05 -2.21
C ARG A 28 9.56 -72.59 -2.50
N PHE A 29 10.54 -72.01 -1.81
CA PHE A 29 10.98 -70.63 -2.03
C PHE A 29 11.81 -70.50 -3.31
N VAL A 30 12.70 -71.46 -3.59
CA VAL A 30 13.53 -71.49 -4.81
C VAL A 30 12.70 -71.83 -6.08
N ARG A 31 11.54 -72.48 -5.95
CA ARG A 31 10.61 -72.73 -7.09
C ARG A 31 9.63 -71.59 -7.37
N ARG A 32 9.64 -70.51 -6.57
CA ARG A 32 8.82 -69.30 -6.78
C ARG A 32 9.70 -68.06 -7.01
N GLN A 33 10.78 -68.20 -7.78
CA GLN A 33 11.32 -67.03 -8.48
C GLN A 33 10.42 -66.76 -9.68
N GLN A 34 9.37 -65.95 -9.48
CA GLN A 34 8.90 -65.16 -10.61
C GLN A 34 10.07 -64.24 -10.99
N PRO A 35 10.41 -64.12 -12.29
CA PRO A 35 11.46 -63.20 -12.68
C PRO A 35 11.07 -61.81 -12.17
N PHE A 36 11.95 -61.19 -11.38
CA PHE A 36 11.79 -59.80 -11.02
C PHE A 36 11.77 -59.05 -12.34
N ASP A 37 10.60 -58.58 -12.75
CA ASP A 37 10.43 -57.93 -14.04
C ASP A 37 11.12 -56.57 -13.96
N LEU A 38 12.41 -56.59 -14.26
CA LEU A 38 13.30 -55.45 -14.23
C LEU A 38 12.77 -54.33 -15.14
N PHE A 39 12.03 -54.71 -16.19
CA PHE A 39 11.39 -53.78 -17.10
C PHE A 39 10.15 -53.12 -16.47
N ALA A 40 9.34 -53.87 -15.71
CA ALA A 40 8.25 -53.29 -14.92
C ALA A 40 8.78 -52.36 -13.80
N PHE A 41 9.85 -52.75 -13.12
CA PHE A 41 10.49 -51.92 -12.10
C PHE A 41 11.10 -50.65 -12.69
N PHE A 42 11.76 -50.75 -13.84
CA PHE A 42 12.28 -49.60 -14.57
C PHE A 42 11.17 -48.64 -15.01
N LYS A 43 10.05 -49.16 -15.52
CA LYS A 43 8.86 -48.35 -15.84
C LYS A 43 8.33 -47.61 -14.62
N LEU A 44 8.29 -48.27 -13.45
CA LEU A 44 7.84 -47.63 -12.20
C LEU A 44 8.76 -46.47 -11.81
N ILE A 45 10.09 -46.64 -11.90
CA ILE A 45 11.05 -45.57 -11.61
C ILE A 45 10.88 -44.40 -12.58
N VAL A 46 10.71 -44.66 -13.88
CA VAL A 46 10.49 -43.60 -14.88
C VAL A 46 9.19 -42.86 -14.61
N MET A 47 8.11 -43.56 -14.26
CA MET A 47 6.82 -42.94 -13.91
C MET A 47 6.92 -42.09 -12.64
N LEU A 48 7.60 -42.58 -11.60
CA LEU A 48 7.83 -41.84 -10.36
C LEU A 48 8.72 -40.62 -10.59
N GLY A 49 9.75 -40.74 -11.43
CA GLY A 49 10.60 -39.63 -11.83
C GLY A 49 9.83 -38.56 -12.61
N ALA A 50 9.01 -38.97 -13.58
CA ALA A 50 8.16 -38.04 -14.34
C ALA A 50 7.14 -37.33 -13.43
N ALA A 51 6.53 -38.06 -12.49
CA ALA A 51 5.61 -37.47 -11.51
C ALA A 51 6.33 -36.50 -10.57
N ALA A 52 7.53 -36.83 -10.10
CA ALA A 52 8.34 -35.94 -9.26
C ALA A 52 8.78 -34.69 -10.01
N THR A 53 9.18 -34.80 -11.27
CA THR A 53 9.54 -33.65 -12.12
C THR A 53 8.31 -32.78 -12.42
N ALA A 54 7.16 -33.39 -12.69
CA ALA A 54 5.91 -32.65 -12.89
C ALA A 54 5.47 -31.94 -11.60
N LEU A 55 5.60 -32.59 -10.44
CA LEU A 55 5.32 -31.99 -9.14
C LEU A 55 6.29 -30.86 -8.83
N PHE A 56 7.59 -31.05 -9.07
CA PHE A 56 8.60 -30.01 -8.90
C PHE A 56 8.29 -28.81 -9.80
N TYR A 57 8.01 -29.05 -11.08
CA TYR A 57 7.54 -28.01 -12.00
C TYR A 57 6.29 -27.29 -11.48
N TYR A 58 5.30 -28.02 -10.96
CA TYR A 58 4.09 -27.42 -10.40
C TYR A 58 4.35 -26.58 -9.15
N VAL A 59 5.31 -26.97 -8.32
CA VAL A 59 5.63 -26.28 -7.06
C VAL A 59 6.60 -25.11 -7.26
N THR A 60 7.48 -25.18 -8.27
CA THR A 60 8.48 -24.14 -8.55
C THR A 60 8.10 -23.18 -9.66
N ALA A 61 7.11 -23.51 -10.49
CA ALA A 61 6.57 -22.54 -11.43
C ALA A 61 5.74 -21.51 -10.65
N ASP A 62 6.01 -20.23 -10.91
CA ASP A 62 5.20 -19.11 -10.45
C ASP A 62 3.85 -19.16 -11.18
N TRP A 63 2.98 -20.09 -10.78
CA TRP A 63 1.60 -20.09 -11.25
C TRP A 63 0.93 -18.84 -10.71
N PRO A 64 0.32 -18.00 -11.56
CA PRO A 64 -0.58 -16.97 -11.06
C PRO A 64 -1.68 -17.69 -10.28
N VAL A 65 -1.82 -17.37 -8.99
CA VAL A 65 -2.97 -17.82 -8.21
C VAL A 65 -4.20 -17.15 -8.81
N ILE A 66 -4.81 -17.81 -9.79
CA ILE A 66 -6.13 -17.44 -10.30
C ILE A 66 -7.09 -17.87 -9.19
N VAL A 67 -7.45 -16.93 -8.32
CA VAL A 67 -8.63 -17.10 -7.48
C VAL A 67 -9.82 -17.01 -8.42
N GLU A 68 -10.30 -18.17 -8.90
CA GLU A 68 -11.61 -18.30 -9.55
C GLU A 68 -12.71 -18.00 -8.52
N ASP A 69 -12.86 -16.72 -8.19
CA ASP A 69 -14.12 -16.23 -7.66
C ASP A 69 -15.03 -16.05 -8.88
N SER A 70 -16.07 -16.86 -8.99
CA SER A 70 -16.99 -16.87 -10.13
C SER A 70 -17.72 -15.53 -10.33
N LYS A 71 -17.60 -14.59 -9.38
CA LYS A 71 -18.05 -13.20 -9.51
C LYS A 71 -17.05 -12.26 -10.18
N TYR A 72 -15.79 -12.69 -10.30
CA TYR A 72 -14.66 -11.87 -10.74
C TYR A 72 -14.36 -12.05 -12.24
N GLY A 73 -14.70 -13.22 -12.79
CA GLY A 73 -14.18 -13.70 -14.07
C GLY A 73 -14.99 -13.39 -15.32
N VAL A 74 -16.10 -12.66 -15.25
CA VAL A 74 -16.83 -12.28 -16.47
C VAL A 74 -17.25 -10.83 -16.38
N LEU A 75 -16.63 -9.99 -17.24
CA LEU A 75 -17.20 -8.73 -17.71
C LEU A 75 -18.47 -9.05 -18.52
N SER A 76 -19.47 -9.60 -17.83
CA SER A 76 -20.73 -10.04 -18.38
C SER A 76 -21.66 -8.83 -18.40
N GLY A 77 -21.58 -8.07 -19.48
CA GLY A 77 -22.67 -7.23 -19.94
C GLY A 77 -22.93 -5.97 -19.14
N MET A 78 -22.62 -4.84 -19.77
CA MET A 78 -23.08 -3.49 -19.44
C MET A 78 -22.46 -2.88 -18.16
N ASP A 79 -21.65 -1.84 -18.38
CA ASP A 79 -21.42 -0.72 -17.44
C ASP A 79 -20.56 -0.92 -16.17
N ALA A 80 -19.70 -1.94 -16.11
CA ALA A 80 -18.80 -2.12 -14.95
C ALA A 80 -17.50 -1.28 -15.07
N SER A 81 -17.60 0.04 -14.92
CA SER A 81 -16.43 0.95 -14.78
C SER A 81 -15.71 0.84 -13.43
N ARG A 82 -16.34 0.14 -12.47
CA ARG A 82 -15.91 0.05 -11.06
C ARG A 82 -16.08 -1.37 -10.52
N PHE A 83 -15.06 -1.87 -9.82
CA PHE A 83 -15.05 -3.18 -9.17
C PHE A 83 -14.68 -3.04 -7.68
N VAL A 84 -15.58 -3.40 -6.76
CA VAL A 84 -15.33 -3.28 -5.31
C VAL A 84 -14.55 -4.48 -4.80
N LEU A 85 -13.41 -4.21 -4.16
CA LEU A 85 -12.46 -5.19 -3.61
C LEU A 85 -12.72 -5.50 -2.14
N ASP A 86 -12.97 -4.46 -1.35
CA ASP A 86 -13.07 -4.56 0.09
C ASP A 86 -13.90 -3.41 0.65
N ARG A 87 -14.49 -3.64 1.83
CA ARG A 87 -15.23 -2.63 2.57
C ARG A 87 -15.05 -2.89 4.06
N MET A 88 -14.60 -1.87 4.79
CA MET A 88 -14.37 -1.96 6.23
C MET A 88 -14.90 -0.71 6.91
N CYS A 89 -15.53 -0.87 8.07
CA CYS A 89 -16.03 0.24 8.87
C CYS A 89 -15.20 0.41 10.14
N SER A 90 -14.82 1.66 10.41
CA SER A 90 -14.10 2.03 11.60
C SER A 90 -15.05 2.18 12.78
N GLN A 91 -14.60 1.68 13.93
CA GLN A 91 -15.24 1.96 15.22
C GLN A 91 -14.73 3.26 15.86
N VAL A 92 -13.66 3.86 15.30
CA VAL A 92 -13.04 5.08 15.84
C VAL A 92 -13.84 6.31 15.41
N THR A 93 -14.13 6.46 14.12
CA THR A 93 -14.90 7.58 13.56
C THR A 93 -16.32 7.21 13.13
N ASN A 94 -16.69 5.93 13.20
CA ASN A 94 -17.96 5.42 12.66
C ASN A 94 -18.10 5.64 11.13
N SER A 95 -16.97 5.82 10.43
CA SER A 95 -16.88 5.92 8.96
C SER A 95 -16.66 4.57 8.32
N CYS A 96 -17.18 4.36 7.12
CA CYS A 96 -16.93 3.16 6.31
C CYS A 96 -16.09 3.49 5.09
N PHE A 97 -15.09 2.66 4.83
CA PHE A 97 -14.14 2.82 3.74
C PHE A 97 -14.31 1.68 2.74
N VAL A 98 -14.20 2.01 1.46
CA VAL A 98 -14.36 1.07 0.34
C VAL A 98 -13.14 1.14 -0.55
N VAL A 99 -12.58 -0.02 -0.85
CA VAL A 99 -11.51 -0.16 -1.85
C VAL A 99 -12.11 -0.71 -3.13
N PHE A 100 -11.82 -0.07 -4.26
CA PHE A 100 -12.35 -0.48 -5.55
C PHE A 100 -11.42 -0.11 -6.70
N ASP A 101 -11.42 -0.92 -7.74
CA ASP A 101 -10.66 -0.67 -8.96
C ASP A 101 -11.56 -0.02 -10.01
N THR A 102 -11.03 0.94 -10.75
CA THR A 102 -11.64 1.54 -11.93
C THR A 102 -10.76 1.30 -13.15
N PHE A 103 -11.40 1.17 -14.31
CA PHE A 103 -10.73 0.72 -15.53
C PHE A 103 -10.94 1.70 -16.68
N ASP A 104 -9.85 2.00 -17.39
CA ASP A 104 -9.90 2.60 -18.72
C ASP A 104 -9.50 1.52 -19.74
N LEU A 105 -10.51 0.96 -20.42
CA LEU A 105 -10.33 -0.10 -21.41
C LEU A 105 -9.63 0.40 -22.70
N ILE A 106 -9.66 1.71 -22.97
CA ILE A 106 -9.02 2.31 -24.14
C ILE A 106 -7.52 2.48 -23.88
N ARG A 107 -7.19 3.04 -22.72
CA ARG A 107 -5.78 3.26 -22.30
C ARG A 107 -5.14 2.01 -21.69
N ASN A 108 -5.94 0.97 -21.45
CA ASN A 108 -5.51 -0.26 -20.79
C ASN A 108 -4.88 0.01 -19.41
N THR A 109 -5.45 0.95 -18.65
CA THR A 109 -5.01 1.30 -17.30
C THR A 109 -6.03 0.92 -16.25
N ALA A 110 -5.55 0.37 -15.13
CA ALA A 110 -6.35 0.14 -13.93
C ALA A 110 -5.89 1.05 -12.80
N ILE A 111 -6.84 1.66 -12.10
CA ILE A 111 -6.61 2.54 -10.97
C ILE A 111 -7.28 1.93 -9.75
N ARG A 112 -6.57 1.85 -8.64
CA ARG A 112 -7.13 1.44 -7.36
C ARG A 112 -7.46 2.66 -6.53
N ASN A 113 -8.66 2.64 -5.95
CA ASN A 113 -9.26 3.77 -5.25
C ASN A 113 -9.59 3.35 -3.81
N LEU A 114 -9.36 4.24 -2.86
CA LEU A 114 -9.89 4.21 -1.51
C LEU A 114 -10.87 5.37 -1.40
N GLY A 115 -12.10 5.11 -0.99
CA GLY A 115 -13.08 6.15 -0.73
C GLY A 115 -13.84 5.92 0.56
N THR A 116 -14.37 7.00 1.11
CA THR A 116 -15.23 7.00 2.30
C THR A 116 -16.71 6.99 1.87
N GLU A 117 -17.51 6.07 2.43
CA GLU A 117 -18.94 6.01 2.15
C GLU A 117 -19.69 7.20 2.76
N GLY A 118 -20.70 7.70 2.05
CA GLY A 118 -21.56 8.80 2.50
C GLY A 118 -21.06 10.19 2.11
N PHE A 119 -19.85 10.30 1.57
CA PHE A 119 -19.38 11.47 0.83
C PHE A 119 -19.52 11.15 -0.66
N ASP A 120 -20.18 12.04 -1.42
CA ASP A 120 -20.48 11.86 -2.86
C ASP A 120 -19.21 11.50 -3.64
N GLU A 121 -19.00 10.20 -3.88
CA GLU A 121 -17.93 9.62 -4.70
C GLU A 121 -16.51 10.17 -4.43
N THR A 122 -16.25 10.73 -3.24
CA THR A 122 -14.93 11.31 -2.96
C THR A 122 -13.93 10.19 -2.79
N VAL A 123 -12.98 10.15 -3.71
CA VAL A 123 -11.85 9.23 -3.63
C VAL A 123 -10.79 9.89 -2.75
N ASP A 124 -10.56 9.30 -1.58
CA ASP A 124 -9.57 9.78 -0.61
C ASP A 124 -8.14 9.50 -1.09
N ALA A 125 -7.96 8.39 -1.80
CA ALA A 125 -6.67 8.05 -2.39
C ALA A 125 -6.80 7.21 -3.66
N ILE A 126 -5.88 7.45 -4.59
CA ILE A 126 -5.76 6.70 -5.84
C ILE A 126 -4.33 6.25 -6.09
N VAL A 127 -4.19 5.09 -6.72
CA VAL A 127 -2.90 4.60 -7.21
C VAL A 127 -3.05 3.83 -8.51
N ARG A 128 -2.06 3.95 -9.39
CA ARG A 128 -2.01 3.20 -10.65
C ARG A 128 -1.53 1.78 -10.39
N LEU A 129 -2.19 0.83 -11.01
CA LEU A 129 -1.78 -0.56 -11.00
C LEU A 129 -0.95 -0.89 -12.25
N ARG A 130 0.09 -1.70 -12.07
CA ARG A 130 0.95 -2.21 -13.14
C ARG A 130 0.67 -3.70 -13.34
N PRO A 131 0.23 -4.11 -14.54
CA PRO A 131 -0.04 -5.51 -14.83
C PRO A 131 1.25 -6.35 -14.78
N PRO A 132 1.13 -7.65 -14.48
CA PRO A 132 2.23 -8.60 -14.65
C PRO A 132 2.75 -8.63 -16.10
N GLU A 133 4.00 -9.05 -16.28
CA GLU A 133 4.57 -9.23 -17.61
C GLU A 133 3.73 -10.21 -18.46
N GLY A 134 3.50 -9.84 -19.72
CA GLY A 134 2.74 -10.66 -20.68
C GLY A 134 1.23 -10.41 -20.72
N VAL A 135 0.66 -9.68 -19.76
CA VAL A 135 -0.76 -9.26 -19.81
C VAL A 135 -0.92 -8.11 -20.80
N GLN A 136 -1.68 -8.31 -21.87
CA GLN A 136 -1.88 -7.29 -22.91
C GLN A 136 -3.15 -6.49 -22.70
N ARG A 137 -4.21 -7.10 -22.15
CA ARG A 137 -5.48 -6.42 -21.85
C ARG A 137 -5.85 -6.63 -20.39
N ILE A 138 -6.39 -5.59 -19.75
CA ILE A 138 -6.89 -5.65 -18.36
C ILE A 138 -7.82 -6.85 -18.15
N ILE A 139 -8.69 -7.13 -19.13
CA ILE A 139 -9.70 -8.19 -19.05
C ILE A 139 -9.11 -9.61 -18.93
N GLU A 140 -7.79 -9.77 -19.12
CA GLU A 140 -7.09 -11.05 -19.11
C GLU A 140 -6.48 -11.39 -17.75
N SER A 141 -6.53 -10.48 -16.77
CA SER A 141 -5.85 -10.65 -15.49
C SER A 141 -6.64 -10.05 -14.33
N ASP A 142 -6.52 -10.68 -13.17
CA ASP A 142 -7.08 -10.18 -11.92
C ASP A 142 -6.24 -9.03 -11.38
N THR A 143 -6.84 -7.86 -11.19
CA THR A 143 -6.12 -6.66 -10.71
C THR A 143 -5.69 -6.75 -9.25
N ARG A 144 -6.19 -7.70 -8.46
CA ARG A 144 -5.75 -7.92 -7.08
C ARG A 144 -4.28 -8.31 -6.99
N ILE A 145 -3.74 -8.94 -8.03
CA ILE A 145 -2.34 -9.39 -8.10
C ILE A 145 -1.43 -8.38 -8.81
N TRP A 146 -1.96 -7.23 -9.27
CA TRP A 146 -1.17 -6.23 -9.98
C TRP A 146 -0.32 -5.42 -9.00
N ALA A 147 0.89 -5.09 -9.42
CA ALA A 147 1.81 -4.31 -8.61
C ALA A 147 1.34 -2.85 -8.52
N VAL A 148 1.55 -2.22 -7.37
CA VAL A 148 1.24 -0.81 -7.16
C VAL A 148 2.37 0.06 -7.75
N ASP A 149 2.01 1.19 -8.36
CA ASP A 149 2.95 2.19 -8.85
C ASP A 149 2.99 3.42 -7.92
N HIS A 150 3.86 3.36 -6.92
CA HIS A 150 4.07 4.46 -5.97
C HIS A 150 4.78 5.67 -6.55
N LEU A 151 5.29 5.61 -7.79
CA LEU A 151 5.89 6.76 -8.46
C LEU A 151 4.91 7.52 -9.34
N TRP A 152 3.64 7.09 -9.39
CA TRP A 152 2.59 7.78 -10.11
C TRP A 152 1.77 8.68 -9.17
N MET A 153 1.87 9.99 -9.38
CA MET A 153 1.10 11.00 -8.64
C MET A 153 0.11 11.72 -9.58
N PRO A 154 -1.18 11.35 -9.58
CA PRO A 154 -2.17 11.96 -10.46
C PRO A 154 -2.68 13.31 -9.96
N THR A 155 -2.78 13.51 -8.65
CA THR A 155 -3.43 14.70 -8.06
C THR A 155 -2.51 15.91 -8.08
N SER A 156 -3.02 17.05 -8.55
CA SER A 156 -2.22 18.28 -8.64
C SER A 156 -1.76 18.76 -7.27
N TYR A 157 -2.64 18.69 -6.25
CA TYR A 157 -2.28 19.09 -4.89
C TYR A 157 -1.15 18.20 -4.31
N GLY A 158 -1.19 16.88 -4.55
CA GLY A 158 -0.17 15.95 -4.09
C GLY A 158 1.21 16.24 -4.69
N ARG A 159 1.24 16.59 -5.99
CA ARG A 159 2.47 17.04 -6.68
C ARG A 159 3.06 18.29 -6.04
N VAL A 160 2.23 19.30 -5.77
CA VAL A 160 2.66 20.56 -5.14
C VAL A 160 3.12 20.30 -3.69
N MET A 161 2.43 19.43 -2.94
CA MET A 161 2.78 19.10 -1.56
C MET A 161 4.13 18.40 -1.46
N VAL A 162 4.39 17.40 -2.31
CA VAL A 162 5.70 16.73 -2.41
C VAL A 162 6.80 17.69 -2.86
N ALA A 163 6.48 18.62 -3.76
CA ALA A 163 7.42 19.62 -4.26
C ALA A 163 7.75 20.72 -3.23
N ALA A 164 6.86 20.98 -2.27
CA ALA A 164 6.94 22.14 -1.38
C ALA A 164 8.29 22.29 -0.67
N PRO A 165 8.89 21.26 -0.03
CA PRO A 165 10.17 21.40 0.66
C PRO A 165 11.34 21.76 -0.27
N PHE A 166 11.28 21.36 -1.53
CA PHE A 166 12.30 21.68 -2.53
C PHE A 166 12.11 23.08 -3.09
N VAL A 167 10.85 23.47 -3.31
CA VAL A 167 10.49 24.79 -3.82
C VAL A 167 10.85 25.88 -2.82
N THR A 168 10.71 25.63 -1.52
CA THR A 168 11.12 26.57 -0.46
C THR A 168 12.63 26.55 -0.20
N SER A 169 13.38 25.59 -0.75
CA SER A 169 14.79 25.34 -0.42
C SER A 169 15.02 24.80 1.00
N SER A 170 14.02 24.19 1.62
CA SER A 170 14.20 23.37 2.82
C SER A 170 14.97 22.08 2.53
N LEU A 171 14.76 21.51 1.35
CA LEU A 171 15.49 20.36 0.84
C LEU A 171 16.16 20.70 -0.49
N GLU A 172 17.38 20.20 -0.67
CA GLU A 172 18.12 20.34 -1.92
C GLU A 172 17.84 19.16 -2.86
N LEU A 173 17.61 19.45 -4.13
CA LEU A 173 17.50 18.46 -5.22
C LEU A 173 18.89 18.00 -5.72
N ALA A 174 19.86 17.85 -4.83
CA ALA A 174 21.19 17.38 -5.19
C ALA A 174 21.23 15.84 -5.17
N GLU A 175 21.58 15.23 -6.31
CA GLU A 175 21.71 13.77 -6.52
C GLU A 175 20.50 12.96 -6.02
N ARG A 176 19.45 12.88 -6.87
CA ARG A 176 18.09 12.32 -6.65
C ARG A 176 17.94 11.01 -5.85
N VAL A 177 19.02 10.30 -5.53
CA VAL A 177 19.06 9.01 -4.82
C VAL A 177 19.66 9.09 -3.41
N ASN A 178 20.30 10.20 -3.02
CA ASN A 178 21.05 10.32 -1.77
C ASN A 178 20.49 11.31 -0.74
N LEU A 179 19.32 11.89 -1.00
CA LEU A 179 18.66 12.80 -0.08
C LEU A 179 18.43 12.11 1.27
N LYS A 180 19.07 12.63 2.32
CA LYS A 180 18.82 12.26 3.72
C LYS A 180 17.99 13.36 4.33
N ALA A 181 16.73 13.06 4.61
CA ALA A 181 15.78 13.98 5.23
C ALA A 181 14.83 13.19 6.13
N LYS A 182 14.23 13.89 7.10
CA LYS A 182 13.10 13.39 7.88
C LYS A 182 11.83 14.12 7.47
N ILE A 183 10.84 13.38 7.01
CA ILE A 183 9.54 13.94 6.59
C ILE A 183 8.44 13.32 7.45
N LEU A 184 7.62 14.18 8.06
CA LEU A 184 6.41 13.76 8.76
C LEU A 184 5.19 14.00 7.86
N CYS A 185 4.40 12.96 7.62
CA CYS A 185 3.09 13.06 6.98
C CYS A 185 1.99 12.80 8.03
N ILE A 186 1.05 13.72 8.18
CA ILE A 186 -0.16 13.53 8.98
C ILE A 186 -1.31 13.24 8.02
N GLY A 187 -1.91 12.07 8.16
CA GLY A 187 -2.82 11.47 7.16
C GLY A 187 -2.07 10.49 6.25
N LEU A 188 -2.54 9.25 6.18
CA LEU A 188 -2.01 8.21 5.30
C LEU A 188 -2.82 8.08 4.01
N GLY A 189 -4.15 8.01 4.12
CA GLY A 189 -5.02 7.59 3.02
C GLY A 189 -4.57 6.25 2.43
N GLY A 190 -4.40 6.19 1.11
CA GLY A 190 -3.81 5.04 0.40
C GLY A 190 -2.28 5.08 0.29
N GLY A 191 -1.61 6.04 0.94
CA GLY A 191 -0.16 6.19 0.94
C GLY A 191 0.42 6.94 -0.25
N GLY A 192 -0.37 7.63 -1.07
CA GLY A 192 0.10 8.30 -2.29
C GLY A 192 1.33 9.21 -2.06
N ILE A 193 1.20 10.23 -1.21
CA ILE A 193 2.27 11.19 -0.90
C ILE A 193 3.45 10.51 -0.19
N SER A 194 3.16 9.76 0.88
CA SER A 194 4.21 9.19 1.73
C SER A 194 5.02 8.10 1.03
N MET A 195 4.35 7.22 0.26
CA MET A 195 5.03 6.19 -0.51
C MET A 195 5.74 6.75 -1.74
N PHE A 196 5.25 7.82 -2.36
CA PHE A 196 5.99 8.51 -3.42
C PHE A 196 7.33 9.02 -2.88
N LEU A 197 7.32 9.72 -1.74
CA LEU A 197 8.54 10.23 -1.11
C LEU A 197 9.49 9.10 -0.72
N ALA A 198 8.99 8.05 -0.06
CA ALA A 198 9.81 6.92 0.36
C ALA A 198 10.37 6.11 -0.82
N SER A 199 9.61 5.97 -1.91
CA SER A 199 10.04 5.27 -3.12
C SER A 199 11.03 6.09 -3.95
N LYS A 200 10.83 7.41 -4.01
CA LYS A 200 11.68 8.32 -4.77
C LYS A 200 13.03 8.56 -4.08
N PHE A 201 13.03 8.61 -2.75
CA PHE A 201 14.21 8.92 -1.95
C PHE A 201 14.48 7.83 -0.90
N PRO A 202 15.21 6.76 -1.26
CA PRO A 202 15.45 5.61 -0.37
C PRO A 202 16.19 5.93 0.94
N LYS A 203 16.83 7.10 1.04
CA LYS A 203 17.53 7.58 2.25
C LYS A 203 16.73 8.62 3.05
N THR A 204 15.58 9.06 2.54
CA THR A 204 14.64 9.90 3.27
C THR A 204 13.78 9.01 4.15
N HIS A 205 13.73 9.33 5.43
CA HIS A 205 12.87 8.65 6.38
C HIS A 205 11.51 9.36 6.40
N VAL A 206 10.46 8.65 6.04
CA VAL A 206 9.08 9.16 5.99
C VAL A 206 8.30 8.54 7.13
N THR A 207 7.94 9.35 8.10
CA THR A 207 7.07 8.97 9.20
C THR A 207 5.64 9.39 8.88
N VAL A 208 4.68 8.49 8.98
CA VAL A 208 3.27 8.73 8.73
C VAL A 208 2.48 8.52 10.01
N VAL A 209 1.57 9.43 10.32
CA VAL A 209 0.63 9.30 11.43
C VAL A 209 -0.78 9.28 10.89
N GLU A 210 -1.49 8.18 11.10
CA GLU A 210 -2.86 7.95 10.68
C GLU A 210 -3.73 7.66 11.89
N ILE A 211 -4.84 8.36 12.03
CA ILE A 211 -5.76 8.16 13.14
C ILE A 211 -6.62 6.90 12.94
N GLU A 212 -6.89 6.52 11.69
CA GLU A 212 -7.77 5.43 11.32
C GLU A 212 -7.07 4.07 11.18
N PRO A 213 -7.24 3.14 12.14
CA PRO A 213 -6.67 1.80 12.02
C PRO A 213 -7.19 1.05 10.78
N VAL A 214 -8.44 1.29 10.39
CA VAL A 214 -9.04 0.67 9.20
C VAL A 214 -8.37 1.16 7.92
N VAL A 215 -8.06 2.46 7.82
CA VAL A 215 -7.32 3.02 6.67
C VAL A 215 -5.93 2.39 6.60
N VAL A 216 -5.21 2.26 7.71
CA VAL A 216 -3.89 1.60 7.75
C VAL A 216 -3.97 0.15 7.28
N LEU A 217 -5.00 -0.60 7.70
CA LEU A 217 -5.20 -1.99 7.27
C LEU A 217 -5.46 -2.09 5.76
N LEU A 218 -6.35 -1.24 5.23
CA LEU A 218 -6.68 -1.22 3.80
C LEU A 218 -5.48 -0.77 2.95
N ALA A 219 -4.73 0.24 3.40
CA ALA A 219 -3.52 0.73 2.75
C ALA A 219 -2.45 -0.37 2.65
N LYS A 220 -2.21 -1.09 3.75
CA LYS A 220 -1.28 -2.24 3.76
C LYS A 220 -1.74 -3.36 2.84
N ARG A 221 -3.04 -3.68 2.85
CA ARG A 221 -3.59 -4.82 2.11
C ARG A 221 -3.68 -4.58 0.61
N TRP A 222 -4.04 -3.38 0.19
CA TRP A 222 -4.47 -3.11 -1.18
C TRP A 222 -3.61 -2.09 -1.92
N PHE A 223 -2.87 -1.25 -1.19
CA PHE A 223 -2.05 -0.18 -1.74
C PHE A 223 -0.55 -0.43 -1.56
N ASP A 224 -0.14 -1.63 -1.12
CA ASP A 224 1.27 -1.99 -0.92
C ASP A 224 2.02 -1.01 0.01
N VAL A 225 1.30 -0.45 0.98
CA VAL A 225 1.88 0.42 2.01
C VAL A 225 2.59 -0.44 3.05
N GLY A 226 3.89 -0.21 3.25
CA GLY A 226 4.71 -0.92 4.22
C GLY A 226 5.82 -1.76 3.57
N GLY A 227 6.62 -2.44 4.38
CA GLY A 227 7.73 -3.29 3.91
C GLY A 227 8.98 -2.52 3.46
N ARG A 228 9.03 -1.20 3.67
CA ARG A 228 10.20 -0.36 3.42
C ARG A 228 10.81 0.10 4.74
N ASP A 229 12.13 0.01 4.87
CA ASP A 229 12.85 0.42 6.09
C ASP A 229 12.84 1.94 6.31
N ASN A 230 12.46 2.72 5.30
CA ASN A 230 12.42 4.18 5.34
C ASN A 230 10.99 4.75 5.37
N HIS A 231 9.98 3.92 5.65
CA HIS A 231 8.58 4.32 5.74
C HIS A 231 7.92 3.71 6.98
N ASP A 232 7.69 4.56 7.98
CA ASP A 232 7.12 4.15 9.27
C ASP A 232 5.69 4.69 9.40
N VAL A 233 4.75 3.81 9.80
CA VAL A 233 3.33 4.18 9.97
C VAL A 233 2.92 4.00 11.43
N HIS A 234 2.53 5.10 12.07
CA HIS A 234 1.96 5.13 13.42
C HIS A 234 0.44 5.28 13.35
N THR A 235 -0.28 4.35 13.97
CA THR A 235 -1.73 4.43 14.09
C THR A 235 -2.11 5.13 15.39
N MET A 236 -2.23 6.45 15.37
CA MET A 236 -2.54 7.28 16.54
C MET A 236 -3.01 8.68 16.14
N ASN A 237 -3.43 9.48 17.11
CA ASN A 237 -3.78 10.88 16.88
C ASN A 237 -2.54 11.72 16.51
N GLY A 238 -2.61 12.44 15.38
CA GLY A 238 -1.52 13.26 14.86
C GLY A 238 -1.11 14.42 15.77
N ILE A 239 -2.04 15.00 16.52
CA ILE A 239 -1.78 16.09 17.47
C ILE A 239 -0.98 15.54 18.64
N THR A 240 -1.41 14.40 19.20
CA THR A 240 -0.65 13.71 20.26
C THR A 240 0.78 13.45 19.80
N TYR A 241 0.95 12.92 18.58
CA TYR A 241 2.28 12.70 18.01
C TYR A 241 3.10 13.99 17.91
N ILE A 242 2.54 15.08 17.37
CA ILE A 242 3.21 16.38 17.25
C ILE A 242 3.64 16.92 18.61
N MET A 243 2.76 16.87 19.60
CA MET A 243 2.99 17.44 20.93
C MET A 243 4.06 16.66 21.69
N GLU A 244 4.04 15.33 21.59
CA GLU A 244 4.94 14.42 22.31
C GLU A 244 6.27 14.19 21.59
N SER A 245 6.35 14.43 20.28
CA SER A 245 7.57 14.19 19.51
C SER A 245 8.74 15.00 20.02
N GLU A 246 9.88 14.33 20.18
CA GLU A 246 11.19 14.94 20.46
C GLU A 246 12.03 15.09 19.19
N GLU A 247 11.54 14.57 18.06
CA GLU A 247 12.21 14.65 16.78
C GLU A 247 11.97 16.00 16.09
N ARG A 248 12.89 16.36 15.19
CA ARG A 248 12.72 17.46 14.23
C ARG A 248 12.67 16.94 12.81
N PHE A 249 11.85 17.59 11.99
CA PHE A 249 11.60 17.22 10.60
C PHE A 249 12.00 18.34 9.64
N ASP A 250 12.55 17.95 8.49
CA ASP A 250 12.87 18.87 7.40
C ASP A 250 11.61 19.27 6.63
N ALA A 251 10.59 18.41 6.65
CA ALA A 251 9.26 18.73 6.17
C ALA A 251 8.17 18.10 7.02
N VAL A 252 7.08 18.85 7.22
CA VAL A 252 5.83 18.34 7.80
C VAL A 252 4.72 18.58 6.78
N LEU A 253 4.02 17.52 6.40
CA LEU A 253 2.94 17.53 5.42
C LEU A 253 1.64 17.16 6.14
N ILE A 254 0.69 18.08 6.22
CA ILE A 254 -0.62 17.86 6.85
C ILE A 254 -1.66 17.68 5.76
N ASP A 255 -2.15 16.45 5.64
CA ASP A 255 -3.21 16.03 4.71
C ASP A 255 -4.26 15.22 5.49
N ALA A 256 -4.78 15.83 6.55
CA ALA A 256 -5.78 15.25 7.43
C ALA A 256 -7.04 16.10 7.39
N CYS A 257 -8.19 15.47 7.16
CA CYS A 257 -9.46 16.13 6.94
C CYS A 257 -10.55 15.57 7.86
N ASP A 258 -11.50 16.42 8.21
CA ASP A 258 -12.71 16.07 8.94
C ASP A 258 -13.91 15.88 8.01
N VAL A 259 -15.02 15.45 8.61
CA VAL A 259 -16.35 15.41 7.98
C VAL A 259 -17.02 16.79 7.84
N ASP A 260 -16.30 17.90 8.02
CA ASP A 260 -16.82 19.28 7.89
C ASP A 260 -17.22 19.56 6.43
N VAL A 261 -18.43 20.08 6.23
CA VAL A 261 -19.03 20.30 4.89
C VAL A 261 -18.61 21.63 4.23
N VAL A 262 -17.90 22.50 4.95
CA VAL A 262 -17.44 23.82 4.50
C VAL A 262 -15.94 23.82 4.24
N LEU A 263 -15.16 23.39 5.24
CA LEU A 263 -13.69 23.34 5.20
C LEU A 263 -13.27 22.01 5.86
N PRO A 264 -13.36 20.88 5.13
CA PRO A 264 -12.95 19.57 5.65
C PRO A 264 -11.46 19.49 5.95
N CYS A 265 -10.61 20.15 5.15
CA CYS A 265 -9.16 20.08 5.33
C CYS A 265 -8.57 21.47 5.61
N PRO A 266 -7.63 21.61 6.57
CA PRO A 266 -7.25 20.59 7.54
C PRO A 266 -8.38 20.35 8.55
N ALA A 267 -8.35 19.20 9.22
CA ALA A 267 -9.21 18.91 10.38
C ALA A 267 -9.09 20.03 11.44
N ALA A 268 -10.20 20.35 12.10
CA ALA A 268 -10.37 21.56 12.89
C ALA A 268 -9.37 21.64 14.04
N GLU A 269 -8.95 20.51 14.62
CA GLU A 269 -7.98 20.50 15.70
C GLU A 269 -6.56 20.86 15.25
N PHE A 270 -6.25 20.82 13.94
CA PHE A 270 -4.99 21.36 13.40
C PHE A 270 -4.97 22.89 13.31
N LEU A 271 -6.08 23.55 13.64
CA LEU A 271 -6.23 25.01 13.70
C LEU A 271 -6.04 25.57 15.12
N ASP A 272 -5.44 24.80 16.03
CA ASP A 272 -5.04 25.29 17.34
C ASP A 272 -3.75 26.13 17.28
N GLU A 273 -3.74 27.29 17.93
CA GLU A 273 -2.62 28.24 17.86
C GLU A 273 -1.36 27.68 18.54
N GLN A 274 -1.50 26.95 19.65
CA GLN A 274 -0.38 26.32 20.35
C GLN A 274 0.22 25.16 19.54
N LEU A 275 -0.62 24.38 18.85
CA LEU A 275 -0.16 23.33 17.94
C LEU A 275 0.63 23.92 16.77
N ILE A 276 0.13 24.99 16.14
CA ILE A 276 0.80 25.66 15.01
C ILE A 276 2.13 26.29 15.46
N GLU A 277 2.16 26.87 16.65
CA GLU A 277 3.41 27.35 17.25
C GLU A 277 4.40 26.19 17.50
N THR A 278 3.91 25.04 17.98
CA THR A 278 4.72 23.84 18.20
C THR A 278 5.30 23.31 16.90
N LEU A 279 4.49 23.26 15.83
CA LEU A 279 4.94 22.90 14.48
C LEU A 279 6.11 23.80 14.02
N SER A 280 5.93 25.12 14.16
CA SER A 280 6.91 26.11 13.72
C SER A 280 8.21 26.10 14.54
N LYS A 281 8.11 26.06 15.87
CA LYS A 281 9.24 26.29 16.78
C LYS A 281 9.92 25.01 17.26
N LYS A 282 9.15 23.93 17.47
CA LYS A 282 9.64 22.67 18.05
C LYS A 282 9.84 21.60 16.99
N LEU A 283 8.86 21.38 16.11
CA LEU A 283 8.82 20.20 15.25
C LEU A 283 9.65 20.36 13.96
N LEU A 284 9.68 21.54 13.37
CA LEU A 284 10.51 21.79 12.19
C LEU A 284 11.99 22.02 12.56
N THR A 285 12.87 21.62 11.65
CA THR A 285 14.25 22.12 11.64
C THR A 285 14.27 23.63 11.32
N PRO A 286 15.36 24.37 11.62
CA PRO A 286 15.41 25.81 11.32
C PRO A 286 15.15 26.16 9.85
N ASN A 287 15.50 25.24 8.93
CA ASN A 287 15.26 25.37 7.50
C ASN A 287 14.04 24.57 7.03
N GLY A 288 13.25 23.97 7.92
CA GLY A 288 12.16 23.08 7.54
C GLY A 288 10.93 23.78 6.97
N THR A 289 10.11 23.03 6.25
CA THR A 289 8.85 23.51 5.65
C THR A 289 7.63 22.75 6.18
N LEU A 290 6.58 23.49 6.48
CA LEU A 290 5.22 22.96 6.67
C LEU A 290 4.44 23.10 5.35
N ALA A 291 3.74 22.06 4.91
CA ALA A 291 2.74 22.14 3.85
C ALA A 291 1.40 21.60 4.36
N VAL A 292 0.32 22.35 4.18
CA VAL A 292 -1.02 22.00 4.68
C VAL A 292 -1.99 21.99 3.50
N ASN A 293 -2.68 20.87 3.30
CA ASN A 293 -3.81 20.80 2.37
C ASN A 293 -5.00 21.52 3.01
N ILE A 294 -5.55 22.50 2.28
CA ILE A 294 -6.77 23.20 2.62
C ILE A 294 -7.80 22.91 1.52
N LEU A 295 -8.85 22.17 1.87
CA LEU A 295 -9.96 21.88 0.97
C LEU A 295 -11.18 22.65 1.45
N GLN A 296 -11.76 23.40 0.53
CA GLN A 296 -12.93 24.22 0.77
C GLN A 296 -14.03 23.78 -0.19
N LEU A 297 -15.12 23.24 0.35
CA LEU A 297 -16.24 22.72 -0.45
C LEU A 297 -17.33 23.78 -0.67
N GLN A 298 -17.39 24.81 0.18
CA GLN A 298 -18.37 25.89 0.09
C GLN A 298 -17.70 27.26 0.20
N SER A 299 -18.29 28.27 -0.45
CA SER A 299 -17.81 29.66 -0.37
C SER A 299 -17.80 30.15 1.08
N ALA A 300 -16.60 30.34 1.61
CA ALA A 300 -16.30 30.60 3.00
C ALA A 300 -14.99 31.40 3.13
N ASP A 301 -14.83 32.40 2.26
CA ASP A 301 -13.59 33.18 2.13
C ASP A 301 -13.12 33.77 3.45
N LYS A 302 -14.04 34.20 4.33
CA LYS A 302 -13.69 34.68 5.68
C LYS A 302 -13.07 33.59 6.57
N LYS A 303 -13.55 32.35 6.48
CA LYS A 303 -12.99 31.20 7.23
C LYS A 303 -11.60 30.89 6.71
N LEU A 304 -11.45 30.82 5.38
CA LEU A 304 -10.15 30.61 4.73
C LEU A 304 -9.13 31.69 5.13
N GLU A 305 -9.48 32.97 5.02
CA GLU A 305 -8.62 34.08 5.41
C GLU A 305 -8.21 34.02 6.89
N SER A 306 -9.11 33.57 7.77
CA SER A 306 -8.80 33.40 9.20
C SER A 306 -7.79 32.27 9.43
N VAL A 307 -7.93 31.16 8.71
CA VAL A 307 -6.96 30.04 8.71
C VAL A 307 -5.59 30.50 8.22
N LEU A 308 -5.52 31.19 7.07
CA LEU A 308 -4.26 31.68 6.52
C LEU A 308 -3.53 32.63 7.49
N LYS A 309 -4.27 33.55 8.13
CA LYS A 309 -3.72 34.45 9.16
C LYS A 309 -3.18 33.72 10.37
N LEU A 310 -3.86 32.66 10.80
CA LEU A 310 -3.46 31.89 11.97
C LEU A 310 -2.07 31.28 11.76
N PHE A 311 -1.84 30.58 10.64
CA PHE A 311 -0.52 30.04 10.31
C PHE A 311 0.53 31.15 10.17
N LYS A 312 0.19 32.26 9.52
CA LYS A 312 1.14 33.36 9.30
C LYS A 312 1.69 33.98 10.59
N ARG A 313 0.96 33.92 11.71
CA ARG A 313 1.43 34.43 13.03
C ARG A 313 2.64 33.66 13.55
N SER A 314 2.71 32.36 13.26
CA SER A 314 3.76 31.48 13.77
C SER A 314 4.91 31.30 12.78
N PHE A 315 4.76 31.72 11.52
CA PHE A 315 5.75 31.49 10.46
C PHE A 315 6.24 32.78 9.80
N VAL A 316 7.54 32.84 9.48
CA VAL A 316 8.15 34.00 8.82
C VAL A 316 7.57 34.23 7.42
N SER A 317 7.41 33.16 6.62
CA SER A 317 6.87 33.23 5.27
C SER A 317 5.83 32.13 5.04
N CYS A 318 4.76 32.47 4.32
CA CYS A 318 3.78 31.50 3.85
C CYS A 318 3.42 31.78 2.37
N ILE A 319 3.25 30.72 1.59
CA ILE A 319 2.89 30.71 0.18
C ILE A 319 1.57 29.95 0.04
N ALA A 320 0.57 30.58 -0.58
CA ALA A 320 -0.69 29.93 -0.91
C ALA A 320 -0.69 29.56 -2.40
N VAL A 321 -0.93 28.28 -2.69
CA VAL A 321 -1.02 27.72 -4.04
C VAL A 321 -2.41 27.16 -4.24
N ARG A 322 -3.16 27.63 -5.23
CA ARG A 322 -4.49 27.10 -5.57
C ARG A 322 -4.39 26.23 -6.82
N MET A 323 -5.06 25.09 -6.78
CA MET A 323 -5.13 24.12 -7.87
C MET A 323 -6.50 24.22 -8.56
N GLU A 324 -6.60 23.73 -9.81
CA GLU A 324 -7.89 23.66 -10.53
C GLU A 324 -8.91 22.77 -9.81
N GLU A 325 -8.43 21.71 -9.16
CA GLU A 325 -9.20 20.74 -8.36
C GLU A 325 -9.90 21.36 -7.13
N GLY A 326 -9.64 22.64 -6.81
CA GLY A 326 -10.27 23.38 -5.72
C GLY A 326 -9.45 23.40 -4.42
N ASN A 327 -8.52 22.45 -4.25
CA ASN A 327 -7.57 22.44 -3.15
C ASN A 327 -6.69 23.71 -3.15
N LEU A 328 -6.36 24.19 -1.96
CA LEU A 328 -5.34 25.19 -1.70
C LEU A 328 -4.25 24.55 -0.84
N LEU A 329 -3.00 24.66 -1.25
CA LEU A 329 -1.86 24.27 -0.44
C LEU A 329 -1.27 25.51 0.23
N LEU A 330 -1.20 25.50 1.55
CA LEU A 330 -0.49 26.51 2.33
C LEU A 330 0.90 25.98 2.71
N ILE A 331 1.94 26.63 2.23
CA ILE A 331 3.33 26.27 2.48
C ILE A 331 3.98 27.33 3.36
N CYS A 332 4.38 26.98 4.58
CA CYS A 332 4.94 27.91 5.55
C CYS A 332 6.33 27.48 6.05
N PHE A 333 7.22 28.45 6.27
CA PHE A 333 8.62 28.21 6.65
C PHE A 333 9.24 29.44 7.34
N ASN A 334 10.35 29.22 8.06
CA ASN A 334 10.98 30.23 8.93
C ASN A 334 12.28 30.85 8.40
N HIS A 335 12.63 30.58 7.15
CA HIS A 335 13.78 31.18 6.48
C HIS A 335 13.35 32.08 5.32
N THR A 336 14.32 32.78 4.73
CA THR A 336 14.08 33.63 3.56
C THR A 336 13.62 32.77 2.37
N PRO A 337 12.58 33.16 1.64
CA PRO A 337 12.17 32.46 0.43
C PRO A 337 13.26 32.54 -0.64
N PRO A 338 13.39 31.54 -1.53
CA PRO A 338 14.39 31.57 -2.61
C PRO A 338 14.15 32.69 -3.62
N THR A 339 12.90 33.15 -3.74
CA THR A 339 12.51 34.32 -4.53
C THR A 339 11.20 34.89 -3.98
N ARG A 340 11.00 36.20 -4.11
CA ARG A 340 9.70 36.85 -3.85
C ARG A 340 8.89 37.08 -5.14
N GLU A 341 9.49 36.80 -6.29
CA GLU A 341 8.83 36.96 -7.58
C GLU A 341 7.96 35.74 -7.88
N ILE A 342 6.64 35.95 -8.02
CA ILE A 342 5.66 34.87 -8.22
C ILE A 342 5.93 34.10 -9.52
N SER A 343 6.39 34.76 -10.58
CA SER A 343 6.75 34.14 -11.86
C SER A 343 7.89 33.12 -11.69
N LEU A 344 8.95 33.49 -10.95
CA LEU A 344 10.09 32.65 -10.66
C LEU A 344 9.71 31.50 -9.72
N LEU A 345 8.84 31.75 -8.75
CA LEU A 345 8.33 30.72 -7.86
C LEU A 345 7.50 29.67 -8.63
N ARG A 346 6.62 30.12 -9.53
CA ARG A 346 5.85 29.23 -10.42
C ARG A 346 6.77 28.39 -11.31
N ARG A 347 7.80 29.02 -11.88
CA ARG A 347 8.82 28.31 -12.68
C ARG A 347 9.55 27.27 -11.83
N ARG A 348 9.91 27.61 -10.59
CA ARG A 348 10.58 26.69 -9.66
C ARG A 348 9.72 25.47 -9.34
N PHE A 349 8.41 25.62 -9.13
CA PHE A 349 7.50 24.47 -9.00
C PHE A 349 7.61 23.52 -10.19
N GLY A 350 7.60 24.07 -11.41
CA GLY A 350 7.70 23.26 -12.60
C GLY A 350 9.05 22.58 -12.78
N GLU A 351 10.14 23.27 -12.48
CA GLU A 351 11.50 22.71 -12.52
C GLU A 351 11.69 21.61 -11.47
N VAL A 352 11.17 21.81 -10.25
CA VAL A 352 11.17 20.80 -9.19
C VAL A 352 10.36 19.58 -9.62
N TRP A 353 9.13 19.78 -10.11
CA TRP A 353 8.27 18.67 -10.51
C TRP A 353 8.88 17.87 -11.66
N TYR A 354 9.39 18.53 -12.70
CA TYR A 354 10.08 17.88 -13.80
C TYR A 354 11.27 17.02 -13.35
N GLN A 355 11.95 17.42 -12.27
CA GLN A 355 13.02 16.63 -11.68
C GLN A 355 12.51 15.46 -10.83
N LEU A 356 11.37 15.61 -10.17
CA LEU A 356 10.74 14.55 -9.40
C LEU A 356 10.08 13.49 -10.30
N GLN A 357 9.42 13.90 -11.37
CA GLN A 357 8.71 13.03 -12.29
C GLN A 357 8.66 13.68 -13.68
N SER A 358 8.91 12.90 -14.74
CA SER A 358 9.03 13.42 -16.11
C SER A 358 7.69 13.61 -16.84
N ASP A 359 6.59 13.70 -16.09
CA ASP A 359 5.21 13.86 -16.60
C ASP A 359 4.71 15.31 -16.40
N ASP A 360 3.54 15.62 -16.96
CA ASP A 360 2.98 16.98 -17.03
C ASP A 360 2.95 17.74 -15.69
N LEU A 361 3.12 19.06 -15.81
CA LEU A 361 3.13 20.03 -14.72
C LEU A 361 1.81 20.02 -13.95
N ALA A 362 1.87 20.24 -12.64
CA ALA A 362 0.67 20.53 -11.86
C ALA A 362 0.00 21.81 -12.39
N GLU A 363 -1.31 21.77 -12.62
CA GLU A 363 -2.09 22.92 -13.12
C GLU A 363 -2.36 23.91 -11.96
N ILE A 364 -1.37 24.77 -11.71
CA ILE A 364 -1.43 25.83 -10.70
C ILE A 364 -2.20 27.03 -11.27
N THR A 365 -3.42 27.27 -10.76
CA THR A 365 -4.26 28.41 -11.19
C THR A 365 -3.79 29.71 -10.57
N HIS A 366 -3.55 29.70 -9.26
CA HIS A 366 -3.19 30.89 -8.50
C HIS A 366 -2.04 30.60 -7.54
N LEU A 367 -1.12 31.57 -7.41
CA LEU A 367 0.05 31.47 -6.56
C LEU A 367 0.33 32.85 -5.95
N ALA A 368 0.40 32.94 -4.63
CA ALA A 368 0.67 34.18 -3.94
C ALA A 368 1.46 33.97 -2.64
N PHE A 369 2.28 34.94 -2.28
CA PHE A 369 2.74 35.08 -0.90
C PHE A 369 1.59 35.61 -0.05
N TYR A 370 1.37 34.98 1.09
CA TYR A 370 0.44 35.51 2.08
C TYR A 370 1.20 36.45 3.00
N SER A 371 0.90 37.74 2.89
CA SER A 371 1.55 38.83 3.61
C SER A 371 0.95 39.06 4.99
#